data_AF-A0A183I719-F1
#
_entry.id   AF-A0A183I719-F1
#
_cell.length_a   1.000
_cell.length_b   1.000
_cell.length_c   1.000
_cell.angle_alpha   90.00
_cell.angle_beta   90.00
_cell.angle_gamma   90.00
#
_symmetry.space_group_name_H-M   'P 1'
#
loop_
_entity.id
_entity.type
_entity.pdbx_description
1 polymer ?
#
loop_
_entity_poly.entity_id
_entity_poly.type
_entity_poly.pdbx_seq_one_letter_code
_entity_poly.pdbx_strand_id
1 'polypeptide(L)' 'MEELKSVDELCAESDSEILTYEEVTQYLSKTGRKRPLVLCGPEGVGCLELRQRLAEFDKDKFASAVPRKV' A
#
# COMPACT_ATOMS: atom_id res chain seq x y z
N MET A 1 -0.44 -1.42 -39.78
CA MET A 1 0.48 -0.68 -38.89
C MET A 1 -0.31 -0.53 -37.60
N GLU A 2 -0.17 -1.50 -36.71
CA GLU A 2 -0.86 -1.48 -35.41
C GLU A 2 -0.16 -0.40 -34.58
N GLU A 3 -0.88 0.70 -34.31
CA GLU A 3 -0.38 1.74 -33.43
C GLU A 3 -0.22 1.15 -32.04
N LEU A 4 1.03 1.10 -31.58
CA LEU A 4 1.37 0.78 -30.21
C LEU A 4 0.83 1.92 -29.35
N LYS A 5 -0.37 1.75 -28.78
CA LYS A 5 -0.88 2.63 -27.74
C LYS A 5 0.16 2.70 -26.63
N SER A 6 0.44 3.92 -26.16
CA SER A 6 1.43 4.12 -25.11
C SER A 6 0.99 3.39 -23.84
N VAL A 7 1.97 2.94 -23.05
CA VAL A 7 1.75 2.23 -21.78
C VAL A 7 0.88 3.06 -20.83
N ASP A 8 0.95 4.39 -20.94
CA ASP A 8 0.18 5.32 -20.12
C ASP A 8 -1.33 5.31 -20.45
N GLU A 9 -1.73 4.98 -21.68
CA GLU A 9 -3.14 4.98 -22.12
C GLU A 9 -3.85 3.63 -21.88
N LEU A 10 -3.11 2.57 -21.56
CA LEU A 10 -3.66 1.27 -21.16
C LEU A 10 -4.15 1.26 -19.70
N CYS A 11 -3.63 2.16 -18.86
CA CYS A 11 -3.89 2.17 -17.42
C CYS A 11 -5.19 2.86 -17.00
N ALA A 12 -5.82 3.67 -17.87
CA ALA A 12 -7.04 4.41 -17.53
C ALA A 12 -8.34 3.64 -17.83
N GLU A 13 -8.28 2.59 -18.66
CA GLU A 13 -9.43 1.74 -19.05
C GLU A 13 -9.34 0.32 -18.46
N SER A 14 -8.46 0.08 -17.47
CA SER A 14 -8.16 -1.24 -16.93
C SER A 14 -8.11 -1.30 -15.40
N ASP A 15 -8.89 -0.46 -14.71
CA ASP A 15 -9.03 -0.53 -13.24
C ASP A 15 -9.63 -1.86 -12.70
N SER A 16 -9.88 -2.85 -13.57
CA SER A 16 -10.49 -4.13 -13.19
C SER A 16 -9.87 -5.37 -13.83
N GLU A 17 -8.86 -5.25 -14.70
CA GLU A 17 -8.28 -6.41 -15.37
C GLU A 17 -6.94 -6.76 -14.70
N ILE A 18 -7.02 -7.62 -13.68
CA ILE A 18 -5.84 -8.20 -13.02
C ILE A 18 -5.08 -9.01 -14.08
N LEU A 19 -3.91 -8.53 -14.48
CA LEU A 19 -3.01 -9.27 -15.37
C LEU A 19 -2.61 -10.60 -14.73
N THR A 20 -2.40 -11.63 -15.55
CA THR A 20 -1.89 -12.94 -15.06
C THR A 20 -0.48 -12.83 -14.48
N TYR A 21 0.32 -11.88 -14.97
CA TYR A 21 1.66 -11.57 -14.49
C TYR A 21 1.83 -10.07 -14.37
N GLU A 22 2.22 -9.61 -13.18
CA GLU A 22 2.60 -8.23 -12.90
C GLU A 22 4.14 -8.11 -12.92
N GLU A 23 4.67 -7.14 -13.64
CA GLU A 23 6.10 -6.85 -13.62
C GLU A 23 6.49 -6.20 -12.28
N VAL A 24 7.50 -6.76 -11.59
CA VAL A 24 7.94 -6.28 -10.28
C VAL A 24 9.45 -6.04 -10.22
N THR A 25 9.88 -5.09 -9.40
CA THR A 25 11.30 -4.75 -9.17
C THR A 25 11.67 -4.80 -7.70
N GLN A 26 12.93 -5.11 -7.39
CA GLN A 26 13.45 -5.08 -6.02
C GLN A 26 13.47 -3.67 -5.44
N TYR A 27 12.70 -3.44 -4.37
CA TYR A 27 12.71 -2.19 -3.61
C TYR A 27 13.27 -2.40 -2.20
N LEU A 28 14.52 -1.95 -1.98
CA LEU A 28 15.17 -2.03 -0.67
C LEU A 28 14.62 -0.99 0.31
N SER A 29 14.27 -1.45 1.52
CA SER A 29 13.84 -0.56 2.60
C SER A 29 15.01 0.32 3.06
N LYS A 30 14.98 1.61 2.72
CA LYS A 30 16.01 2.57 3.16
C LYS A 30 15.89 2.79 4.67
N THR A 31 17.02 2.89 5.37
CA THR A 31 17.07 3.07 6.84
C THR A 31 16.32 4.32 7.30
N GLY A 32 16.32 5.39 6.50
CA GLY A 32 15.61 6.65 6.76
C GLY A 32 14.22 6.82 6.14
N ARG A 33 13.72 5.85 5.35
CA ARG A 33 12.36 5.88 4.79
C ARG A 33 11.69 4.52 4.97
N LYS A 34 10.99 4.36 6.09
CA LYS A 34 10.27 3.13 6.42
C LYS A 34 9.04 3.00 5.53
N ARG A 35 8.74 1.76 5.12
CA ARG A 35 7.51 1.43 4.38
C ARG A 35 6.31 1.54 5.33
N PRO A 36 5.21 2.20 4.93
CA PRO A 36 3.98 2.19 5.73
C PRO A 36 3.46 0.76 5.90
N LEU A 37 3.02 0.43 7.11
CA LEU A 37 2.30 -0.82 7.38
C LEU A 37 0.80 -0.54 7.33
N VAL A 38 0.10 -1.25 6.46
CA VAL A 38 -1.36 -1.17 6.31
C VAL A 38 -1.95 -2.49 6.79
N LEU A 39 -2.89 -2.43 7.73
CA LEU A 39 -3.61 -3.60 8.21
C LEU A 39 -4.92 -3.70 7.43
N CYS A 40 -5.14 -4.85 6.77
CA CYS A 40 -6.32 -5.15 5.98
C CYS A 40 -6.92 -6.48 6.43
N GLY A 41 -8.22 -6.65 6.27
CA GLY A 41 -8.94 -7.87 6.62
C GLY A 41 -10.44 -7.62 6.81
N PRO A 42 -11.24 -8.68 7.00
CA PRO A 42 -12.65 -8.56 7.31
C PRO A 42 -12.89 -7.95 8.70
N GLU A 43 -14.12 -7.53 8.99
CA GLU A 43 -14.47 -6.96 10.30
C GLU A 43 -14.28 -7.99 11.43
N GLY A 44 -13.88 -7.52 12.62
CA GLY A 44 -13.71 -8.36 13.81
C GLY A 44 -12.42 -9.17 13.90
N VAL A 45 -11.50 -9.08 12.94
CA VAL A 45 -10.17 -9.76 13.00
C VAL A 45 -9.14 -9.05 13.89
N GLY A 46 -9.53 -7.96 14.55
CA GLY A 46 -8.69 -7.26 15.51
C GLY A 46 -7.62 -6.34 14.91
N CYS A 47 -7.80 -5.86 13.67
CA CYS A 47 -6.87 -4.90 13.06
C CYS A 47 -6.66 -3.64 13.94
N LEU A 48 -7.73 -3.16 14.59
CA LEU A 48 -7.67 -2.00 15.46
C LEU A 48 -6.83 -2.29 16.72
N GLU A 49 -7.07 -3.43 17.37
CA GLU A 49 -6.35 -3.83 18.59
C GLU A 49 -4.87 -4.06 18.30
N LEU A 50 -4.54 -4.70 17.19
CA LEU A 50 -3.16 -4.91 16.76
C LEU A 50 -2.45 -3.57 16.49
N ARG A 51 -3.14 -2.64 15.82
CA ARG A 51 -2.61 -1.28 15.58
C ARG A 51 -2.30 -0.56 16.90
N GLN A 52 -3.19 -0.65 17.88
CA GLN A 52 -2.97 -0.05 19.20
C GLN A 52 -1.76 -0.69 19.90
N ARG A 53 -1.70 -2.03 19.94
CA ARG A 53 -0.57 -2.76 20.53
C ARG A 53 0.77 -2.41 19.88
N LEU A 54 0.82 -2.24 18.56
CA LEU A 54 2.04 -1.82 17.87
C LEU A 54 2.48 -0.41 18.29
N ALA A 55 1.54 0.53 18.36
CA ALA A 55 1.83 1.89 18.80
C ALA A 55 2.26 1.96 20.26
N GLU A 56 1.73 1.09 21.12
CA GLU A 56 2.10 1.02 22.54
C GLU A 56 3.44 0.32 22.77
N PHE A 57 3.74 -0.71 21.97
CA PHE A 57 4.96 -1.50 22.08
C PHE A 57 6.22 -0.70 21.72
N ASP A 58 6.17 0.09 20.65
CA ASP A 58 7.31 0.88 20.18
C ASP A 58 6.87 2.21 19.55
N LYS A 59 6.79 3.23 20.41
CA LYS A 59 6.30 4.58 20.06
C LYS A 59 7.25 5.34 19.13
N ASP A 60 8.53 5.00 19.14
CA ASP A 60 9.54 5.67 18.31
C ASP A 60 9.51 5.16 16.87
N LYS A 61 9.03 3.92 16.68
CA LYS A 61 9.01 3.24 15.39
C LYS A 61 7.66 3.28 14.69
N PHE A 62 6.56 3.28 15.44
CA PHE A 62 5.21 3.27 14.90
C PHE A 62 4.47 4.57 15.21
N ALA A 63 3.96 5.21 14.16
CA ALA A 63 3.15 6.42 14.26
C ALA A 63 1.93 6.32 13.36
N SER A 64 0.83 6.95 13.78
CA SER A 64 -0.35 7.11 12.92
C SER A 64 -0.18 8.30 12.00
N ALA A 65 -0.62 8.16 10.75
CA ALA A 65 -0.86 9.31 9.89
C ALA A 65 -1.92 10.24 10.53
N VAL A 66 -1.73 11.56 10.35
CA VAL A 66 -2.70 12.58 10.78
C VAL A 66 -3.76 12.72 9.69
N PRO A 67 -5.03 12.41 9.97
CA PRO A 67 -6.10 12.55 8.98
C PRO A 67 -6.38 14.03 8.70
N ARG A 68 -6.68 14.36 7.44
CA ARG A 68 -7.15 15.71 7.09
C ARG A 68 -8.57 15.89 7.60
N LYS A 69 -8.86 17.02 8.24
CA LYS A 69 -10.24 17.40 8.58
C LYS A 69 -10.99 17.64 7.26
N VAL A 70 -12.01 16.82 7.04
CA VAL A 70 -13.05 17.05 6.02
C VAL A 70 -14.12 17.97 6.58
#